data_AF-A0A6B2CR44-F1
#
_entry.id   AF-A0A6B2CR44-F1
#
_cell.length_a   1.000
_cell.length_b   1.000
_cell.length_c   1.000
_cell.angle_alpha   90.00
_cell.angle_beta   90.00
_cell.angle_gamma   90.00
#
_symmetry.space_group_name_H-M   'P 1'
#
loop_
_entity.id
_entity.type
_entity.pdbx_description
1 polymer ?
#
loop_
_entity_poly.entity_id
_entity_poly.type
_entity_poly.pdbx_seq_one_letter_code
_entity_poly.pdbx_strand_id
1 'polypeptide(L)' 'VTARYLAMLSGVCVAGLDMVPVPASVNDVAGLFLDVAAYALAKGRALGVRLIPVEGAEPGDRVDLGRFGDAPVIPI' A
#
# COMPACT_ATOMS: atom_id res chain seq x y z
N VAL A 1 1.74 8.39 8.42
CA VAL A 1 2.14 6.99 8.12
C VAL A 1 2.01 6.81 6.61
N THR A 2 3.01 6.25 5.93
CA THR A 2 3.00 6.07 4.46
C THR A 2 2.92 4.58 4.09
N ALA A 3 2.48 4.27 2.87
CA ALA A 3 2.41 2.89 2.39
C ALA A 3 3.81 2.27 2.31
N ARG A 4 4.82 3.01 1.84
CA ARG A 4 6.24 2.57 1.85
C ARG A 4 6.74 2.24 3.24
N TYR A 5 6.42 3.05 4.24
CA TYR A 5 6.82 2.77 5.62
C TYR A 5 6.22 1.47 6.15
N LEU A 6 4.92 1.24 5.92
CA LEU A 6 4.24 0.01 6.30
C LEU A 6 4.79 -1.21 5.55
N ALA A 7 5.13 -1.06 4.26
CA ALA A 7 5.75 -2.11 3.47
C ALA A 7 7.10 -2.55 4.04
N MET A 8 7.94 -1.61 4.50
CA MET A 8 9.20 -1.94 5.17
C MET A 8 8.97 -2.72 6.47
N LEU A 9 7.97 -2.32 7.27
CA LEU A 9 7.63 -3.02 8.50
C LEU A 9 7.03 -4.42 8.23
N SER A 10 6.43 -4.66 7.07
CA SER A 10 5.95 -6.00 6.67
C SER A 10 7.08 -7.02 6.46
N GLY A 11 8.34 -6.60 6.59
CA GLY A 11 9.47 -7.50 6.76
C GLY A 11 9.30 -8.49 7.90
N VAL A 12 8.76 -8.02 9.02
CA VAL A 12 8.65 -8.82 10.25
C VAL A 12 7.38 -9.65 10.29
N CYS A 13 6.32 -9.27 9.56
CA CYS A 13 5.06 -9.99 9.49
C CYS A 13 4.79 -10.48 8.05
N VAL A 14 4.44 -11.75 7.86
CA VAL A 14 4.28 -12.34 6.51
C VAL A 14 3.10 -11.78 5.68
N ALA A 15 2.29 -10.87 6.23
CA ALA A 15 1.05 -10.41 5.62
C ALA A 15 1.26 -9.42 4.44
N GLY A 16 2.26 -8.53 4.51
CA GLY A 16 2.43 -7.48 3.51
C GLY A 16 1.48 -6.29 3.70
N LEU A 17 1.20 -5.55 2.62
CA LEU A 17 0.20 -4.48 2.57
C LEU A 17 -1.14 -5.05 2.13
N ASP A 18 -2.20 -4.83 2.91
CA ASP A 18 -3.54 -5.29 2.56
C ASP A 18 -4.60 -4.18 2.65
N MET A 19 -5.43 -4.09 1.61
CA MET A 19 -6.52 -3.13 1.47
C MET A 19 -6.13 -1.69 1.82
N VAL A 20 -5.06 -1.20 1.20
CA VAL A 20 -4.52 0.14 1.50
C VAL A 20 -5.01 1.15 0.47
N PRO A 21 -5.90 2.11 0.81
CA PRO A 21 -6.27 3.19 -0.09
C PRO A 21 -5.12 4.17 -0.27
N VAL A 22 -4.83 4.52 -1.52
CA VAL A 22 -3.74 5.42 -1.92
C VAL A 22 -4.18 6.30 -3.09
N PRO A 23 -3.56 7.48 -3.31
CA PRO A 23 -3.82 8.26 -4.52
C PRO A 23 -3.48 7.45 -5.78
N ALA A 24 -4.25 7.65 -6.86
CA ALA A 24 -4.08 6.93 -8.13
C ALA A 24 -2.89 7.40 -8.99
N SER A 25 -1.71 7.58 -8.40
CA SER A 25 -0.47 7.91 -9.11
C SER A 25 0.18 6.65 -9.69
N VAL A 26 0.16 6.51 -11.02
CA VAL A 26 0.76 5.35 -11.72
C VAL A 26 2.23 5.16 -11.35
N ASN A 27 3.01 6.24 -11.33
CA ASN A 27 4.44 6.19 -11.04
C ASN A 27 4.70 5.76 -9.59
N ASP A 28 3.94 6.29 -8.63
CA ASP A 28 4.14 5.96 -7.21
C ASP A 28 3.70 4.54 -6.91
N VAL A 29 2.56 4.10 -7.45
CA VAL A 29 2.07 2.72 -7.31
C VAL A 29 3.07 1.73 -7.91
N ALA A 30 3.56 1.98 -9.13
CA ALA A 30 4.58 1.14 -9.74
C ALA A 30 5.88 1.12 -8.92
N GLY A 31 6.32 2.29 -8.42
CA GLY A 31 7.47 2.40 -7.53
C GLY A 31 7.32 1.56 -6.26
N LEU A 32 6.16 1.63 -5.59
CA LEU A 32 5.89 0.82 -4.40
C LEU A 32 5.90 -0.68 -4.71
N PHE A 33 5.35 -1.12 -5.84
CA PHE A 33 5.43 -2.53 -6.23
C PHE A 33 6.88 -2.97 -6.46
N LEU A 34 7.71 -2.13 -7.09
CA LEU A 34 9.13 -2.42 -7.30
C LEU A 34 9.89 -2.48 -5.96
N ASP A 35 9.63 -1.56 -5.04
CA ASP A 35 10.22 -1.55 -3.69
C ASP A 35 9.89 -2.85 -2.94
N VAL A 36 8.62 -3.28 -2.96
CA VAL A 36 8.20 -4.51 -2.27
C VAL A 36 8.73 -5.77 -2.96
N ALA A 37 8.79 -5.79 -4.29
CA ALA A 37 9.38 -6.90 -5.04
C ALA A 37 10.87 -7.05 -4.70
N ALA A 38 11.63 -5.96 -4.70
CA ALA A 38 13.02 -5.96 -4.28
C ALA A 38 13.18 -6.43 -2.83
N TYR A 39 12.28 -6.00 -1.94
CA TYR A 39 12.31 -6.42 -0.55
C TYR A 39 12.03 -7.93 -0.39
N ALA A 40 11.04 -8.45 -1.10
CA ALA A 40 10.70 -9.87 -1.09
C ALA A 40 11.87 -10.73 -1.59
N LEU A 41 12.57 -10.28 -2.65
CA LEU A 41 13.78 -10.94 -3.17
C LEU A 41 14.91 -10.93 -2.12
N ALA A 42 15.20 -9.77 -1.52
CA ALA A 42 16.25 -9.65 -0.51
C ALA A 42 15.97 -10.49 0.75
N LYS A 43 14.70 -10.57 1.16
CA LYS A 43 14.25 -11.39 2.31
C LYS A 43 14.21 -12.89 2.01
N GLY A 44 14.12 -13.28 0.73
CA GLY A 44 13.91 -14.67 0.33
C GLY A 44 12.53 -15.23 0.71
N ARG A 45 11.53 -14.36 0.89
CA ARG A 45 10.14 -14.74 1.21
C ARG A 45 9.18 -13.82 0.48
N ALA A 46 8.03 -14.36 0.06
CA ALA A 46 6.98 -13.59 -0.59
C ALA A 46 6.40 -12.51 0.34
N LEU A 47 6.05 -11.36 -0.23
CA LEU A 47 5.31 -10.27 0.40
C LEU A 47 4.12 -9.92 -0.50
N GLY A 48 2.93 -9.76 0.09
CA GLY A 48 1.73 -9.37 -0.61
C GLY A 48 1.56 -7.84 -0.65
N VAL A 49 0.98 -7.34 -1.74
CA VAL A 49 0.57 -5.94 -1.85
C VAL A 49 -0.82 -5.88 -2.49
N ARG A 50 -1.80 -5.36 -1.75
CA ARG A 50 -3.13 -5.04 -2.24
C ARG A 50 -3.46 -3.57 -1.95
N LEU A 51 -3.30 -2.74 -2.97
CA LEU A 51 -3.62 -1.31 -2.94
C LEU A 51 -5.02 -1.07 -3.52
N ILE A 52 -5.64 0.00 -3.09
CA ILE A 52 -6.89 0.54 -3.65
C ILE A 52 -6.57 1.96 -4.16
N PRO A 53 -6.19 2.11 -5.44
CA PRO A 53 -5.98 3.43 -6.02
C PRO A 53 -7.30 4.19 -6.06
N VAL A 54 -7.33 5.39 -5.51
CA VAL A 54 -8.51 6.27 -5.50
C VAL A 54 -8.23 7.49 -6.37
N GLU A 55 -8.99 7.60 -7.46
CA GLU A 55 -8.88 8.71 -8.42
C GLU A 55 -9.27 10.03 -7.76
N GLY A 56 -8.43 11.06 -7.93
CA GLY A 56 -8.67 12.41 -7.41
C GLY A 56 -8.62 12.56 -5.89
N ALA A 57 -8.21 11.53 -5.15
CA ALA A 57 -8.08 11.60 -3.70
C ALA A 57 -6.69 12.03 -3.26
N GLU A 58 -6.64 12.83 -2.20
CA GLU A 58 -5.43 13.30 -1.55
C GLU A 58 -5.17 12.54 -0.23
N PRO A 59 -3.91 12.48 0.22
CA PRO A 59 -3.58 11.92 1.53
C PRO A 59 -4.40 12.57 2.66
N GLY A 60 -5.09 11.74 3.45
CA GLY A 60 -5.98 12.17 4.54
C GLY A 60 -7.47 12.13 4.19
N ASP A 61 -7.83 12.07 2.90
CA ASP A 61 -9.22 11.84 2.49
C ASP A 61 -9.73 10.51 3.03
N ARG A 62 -11.04 10.41 3.24
CA ARG A 62 -11.69 9.16 3.66
C ARG A 62 -12.46 8.57 2.48
N VAL A 63 -12.25 7.28 2.24
CA VAL A 63 -12.97 6.51 1.22
C VAL A 63 -13.88 5.49 1.89
N ASP A 64 -15.14 5.45 1.45
CA ASP A 64 -16.08 4.41 1.86
C ASP A 64 -15.82 3.14 1.03
N LEU A 65 -15.39 2.08 1.71
CA LEU A 65 -15.15 0.76 1.11
C LEU A 65 -16.39 -0.16 1.20
N GLY A 66 -17.58 0.42 1.39
CA GLY A 66 -18.85 -0.27 1.54
C GLY A 66 -18.87 -1.16 2.78
N ARG A 67 -18.97 -2.48 2.59
CA ARG A 67 -19.05 -3.43 3.72
C ARG A 67 -17.80 -3.45 4.63
N PHE A 68 -16.69 -2.88 4.15
CA PHE A 68 -15.43 -2.79 4.90
C PHE A 68 -15.29 -1.47 5.69
N GLY A 69 -16.26 -0.55 5.55
CA GLY A 69 -16.29 0.73 6.24
C GLY A 69 -15.37 1.80 5.65
N ASP A 70 -15.24 2.91 6.37
CA ASP A 70 -14.43 4.06 5.96
C ASP A 70 -12.95 3.87 6.30
N ALA A 71 -12.09 4.04 5.29
CA ALA A 71 -10.64 3.99 5.44
C ALA A 71 -9.98 5.30 4.99
N PRO A 72 -8.87 5.72 5.64
CA PRO A 72 -8.12 6.88 5.18
C PRO A 72 -7.27 6.52 3.95
N VAL A 73 -7.17 7.46 3.02
CA VAL A 73 -6.17 7.47 1.96
C VAL A 73 -4.84 7.87 2.57
N ILE A 74 -3.82 7.01 2.43
CA ILE A 74 -2.47 7.29 2.94
C ILE A 74 -1.53 7.64 1.78
N PRO A 75 -0.50 8.47 2.01
CA PRO A 75 0.50 8.72 0.99
C PRO A 75 1.29 7.44 0.69
N ILE A 76 1.76 7.30 -0.54
CA ILE A 76 2.62 6.19 -0.96
C ILE A 76 4.02 6.36 -0.41
#